data_AF-M7SQP7-F1
#
_entry.id   AF-M7SQP7-F1
#
_cell.length_a   1.000
_cell.length_b   1.000
_cell.length_c   1.000
_cell.angle_alpha   90.00
_cell.angle_beta   90.00
_cell.angle_gamma   90.00
#
_symmetry.space_group_name_H-M   'P 1'
#
loop_
_entity.id
_entity.type
_entity.pdbx_description
1 polymer ?
#
loop_
_entity_poly.entity_id
_entity_poly.type
_entity_poly.pdbx_seq_one_letter_code
_entity_poly.pdbx_strand_id
1 'polypeptide(L)'
;MYAHGFDPPLKPSAASAEETPDPSVVPPPQPRWITALRTIPYTDLILSGSWEGCVRIWRLSADKRRLEAVGILGQAFPSSSPSPSASEAPAAVVNGTQKHNIKQDPAEDESHAADKPIRGIVNDIAVFERGDRGADGLSVVCAVGKEHRLGRWQHKIPPFGGGARNGGVVFEIPRLLSKKAMTNGVHNNGDEES
;
A
#
# COMPACT_ATOMS: atom_id res chain seq x y z
N MET A 1 -16.25 11.12 4.60
CA MET A 1 -15.09 10.60 3.85
C MET A 1 -14.87 9.16 4.27
N TYR A 2 -14.78 8.21 3.33
CA TYR A 2 -14.55 6.80 3.64
C TYR A 2 -13.04 6.51 3.57
N ALA A 3 -12.52 5.72 4.51
CA ALA A 3 -11.08 5.48 4.61
C ALA A 3 -10.53 4.68 3.41
N HIS A 4 -11.17 3.58 3.03
CA HIS A 4 -10.72 2.65 1.98
C HIS A 4 -11.70 2.50 0.81
N GLY A 5 -12.51 3.55 0.58
CA GLY A 5 -13.51 3.58 -0.49
C GLY A 5 -14.61 2.53 -0.31
N PHE A 6 -15.14 2.07 -1.44
CA PHE A 6 -16.28 1.15 -1.52
C PHE A 6 -15.93 -0.08 -2.34
N ASP A 7 -16.62 -1.18 -2.07
CA ASP A 7 -16.63 -2.31 -2.99
C ASP A 7 -17.36 -1.95 -4.29
N PRO A 8 -16.96 -2.57 -5.42
CA PRO A 8 -17.68 -2.40 -6.67
C PRO A 8 -19.16 -2.75 -6.51
N PRO A 9 -20.08 -2.03 -7.17
CA PRO A 9 -21.49 -2.38 -7.16
C PRO A 9 -21.70 -3.84 -7.58
N LEU A 10 -22.64 -4.52 -6.92
CA LEU A 10 -23.05 -5.86 -7.32
C LEU A 10 -23.73 -5.81 -8.69
N LYS A 11 -23.49 -6.82 -9.52
CA LYS A 11 -24.27 -7.00 -10.76
C LYS A 11 -25.73 -7.33 -10.37
N PRO A 12 -26.74 -6.85 -11.11
CA PRO A 12 -28.15 -7.18 -10.84
C PRO A 12 -28.41 -8.69 -10.67
N SER A 13 -27.78 -9.52 -11.50
CA SER A 13 -27.87 -10.99 -11.43
C SER A 13 -27.22 -11.62 -10.20
N ALA A 14 -26.35 -10.90 -9.50
CA ALA A 14 -25.76 -11.33 -8.23
C ALA A 14 -26.52 -10.78 -7.01
N ALA A 15 -27.29 -9.71 -7.20
CA ALA A 15 -28.09 -9.07 -6.16
C ALA A 15 -29.50 -9.67 -6.03
N SER A 16 -30.04 -10.23 -7.11
CA SER A 16 -31.37 -10.84 -7.16
C SER A 16 -31.30 -12.26 -7.72
N ALA A 17 -32.23 -13.12 -7.27
CA ALA A 17 -32.40 -14.48 -7.76
C ALA A 17 -33.33 -14.59 -8.99
N GLU A 18 -33.90 -13.47 -9.45
CA GLU A 18 -34.76 -13.41 -10.63
C GLU A 18 -34.00 -13.64 -11.94
N GLU A 19 -34.67 -14.21 -12.94
CA GLU A 19 -34.11 -14.48 -14.27
C GLU A 19 -33.84 -13.17 -15.05
N THR A 20 -34.69 -12.16 -14.84
CA THR A 20 -34.54 -10.80 -15.39
C THR A 20 -34.61 -9.77 -14.25
N PRO A 21 -33.50 -9.53 -13.54
CA PRO A 21 -33.50 -8.68 -12.37
C PRO A 21 -33.58 -7.19 -12.74
N ASP A 22 -34.44 -6.45 -12.05
CA ASP A 22 -34.52 -5.00 -12.17
C ASP A 22 -33.26 -4.35 -11.54
N PRO A 23 -32.56 -3.43 -12.23
CA PRO A 23 -31.44 -2.69 -11.65
C PRO A 23 -31.77 -1.96 -10.33
N SER A 24 -33.04 -1.63 -10.07
CA SER A 24 -33.48 -1.00 -8.82
C SER A 24 -33.24 -1.86 -7.57
N VAL A 25 -33.09 -3.19 -7.74
CA VAL A 25 -32.88 -4.16 -6.66
C VAL A 25 -31.42 -4.19 -6.20
N VAL A 26 -30.48 -3.61 -6.98
CA VAL A 26 -29.07 -3.60 -6.60
C VAL A 26 -28.85 -2.70 -5.38
N PRO A 27 -28.32 -3.24 -4.27
CA PRO A 27 -28.04 -2.43 -3.09
C PRO A 27 -26.94 -1.42 -3.37
N PRO A 28 -26.93 -0.28 -2.63
CA PRO A 28 -25.86 0.69 -2.76
C PRO A 28 -24.50 0.08 -2.41
N PRO A 29 -23.40 0.54 -3.04
CA PRO A 29 -22.05 0.08 -2.75
C PRO A 29 -21.72 0.17 -1.25
N GLN A 30 -21.12 -0.89 -0.72
CA GLN A 30 -20.78 -0.97 0.70
C GLN A 30 -19.35 -0.46 0.94
N PRO A 31 -19.12 0.34 2.01
CA PRO A 31 -17.80 0.83 2.32
C PRO A 31 -16.90 -0.30 2.80
N ARG A 32 -15.61 -0.25 2.44
CA ARG A 32 -14.64 -1.22 2.94
C ARG A 32 -14.26 -0.89 4.38
N TRP A 33 -14.54 -1.80 5.32
CA TRP A 33 -13.96 -1.80 6.68
C TRP A 33 -12.41 -1.84 6.67
N ILE A 34 -11.85 -1.27 7.74
CA ILE A 34 -10.43 -1.35 8.08
C ILE A 34 -10.21 -2.71 8.74
N THR A 35 -9.29 -3.49 8.17
CA THR A 35 -8.97 -4.85 8.64
C THR A 35 -7.66 -4.92 9.41
N ALA A 36 -6.79 -3.93 9.21
CA ALA A 36 -5.54 -3.77 9.96
C ALA A 36 -5.30 -2.29 10.25
N LEU A 37 -4.78 -2.00 11.44
CA LEU A 37 -4.42 -0.65 11.87
C LEU A 37 -3.11 -0.73 12.65
N ARG A 38 -2.17 0.17 12.35
CA ARG A 38 -0.90 0.26 13.06
C ARG A 38 -0.47 1.70 13.24
N THR A 39 0.08 2.01 14.40
CA THR A 39 0.73 3.30 14.68
C THR A 39 2.20 3.08 14.98
N ILE A 40 3.01 4.11 14.75
CA ILE A 40 4.41 4.12 15.18
C ILE A 40 4.46 4.85 16.52
N PRO A 41 4.99 4.22 17.60
CA PRO A 41 5.05 4.84 18.91
C PRO A 41 5.70 6.22 18.89
N TYR A 42 5.13 7.16 19.65
CA TYR A 42 5.63 8.54 19.76
C TYR A 42 5.69 9.33 18.45
N THR A 43 4.93 8.91 17.43
CA THR A 43 4.75 9.65 16.19
C THR A 43 3.29 10.02 15.98
N ASP A 44 3.08 10.93 15.04
CA ASP A 44 1.75 11.31 14.57
C ASP A 44 1.27 10.46 13.39
N LEU A 45 1.95 9.34 13.06
CA LEU A 45 1.64 8.51 11.89
C LEU A 45 0.78 7.29 12.22
N ILE A 46 -0.25 7.09 11.41
CA ILE A 46 -1.18 5.97 11.48
C ILE A 46 -1.27 5.31 10.10
N LEU A 47 -1.17 3.98 10.06
CA LEU A 47 -1.31 3.17 8.87
C LEU A 47 -2.59 2.35 8.98
N SER A 48 -3.40 2.33 7.92
CA SER A 48 -4.61 1.52 7.83
C SER A 48 -4.59 0.63 6.59
N GLY A 49 -5.05 -0.61 6.76
CA GLY A 49 -5.15 -1.62 5.71
C GLY A 49 -6.59 -2.11 5.52
N SER A 50 -6.90 -2.47 4.29
CA SER A 50 -8.16 -3.09 3.86
C SER A 50 -7.82 -4.08 2.73
N TRP A 51 -8.72 -4.31 1.76
CA TRP A 51 -8.45 -5.13 0.57
C TRP A 51 -8.52 -4.36 -0.76
N GLU A 52 -8.49 -3.03 -0.72
CA GLU A 52 -8.41 -2.20 -1.93
C GLU A 52 -7.05 -2.33 -2.68
N GLY A 53 -6.10 -3.03 -2.08
CA GLY A 53 -4.78 -3.30 -2.65
C GLY A 53 -3.72 -2.25 -2.32
N CYS A 54 -3.95 -1.44 -1.29
CA CYS A 54 -2.98 -0.49 -0.78
C CYS A 54 -3.10 -0.35 0.75
N VAL A 55 -2.07 0.25 1.36
CA VAL A 55 -2.09 0.70 2.76
C VAL A 55 -2.11 2.22 2.75
N ARG A 56 -3.01 2.82 3.52
CA ARG A 56 -3.12 4.28 3.61
C ARG A 56 -2.39 4.79 4.84
N ILE A 57 -1.72 5.93 4.67
CA ILE A 57 -0.99 6.62 5.71
C ILE A 57 -1.73 7.90 6.05
N TRP A 58 -1.97 8.09 7.34
CA TRP A 58 -2.62 9.24 7.93
C TRP A 58 -1.66 9.89 8.93
N ARG A 59 -1.79 11.19 9.11
CA ARG A 59 -1.05 11.97 10.12
C ARG A 59 -2.03 12.69 11.02
N LEU A 60 -1.76 12.71 12.33
CA LEU A 60 -2.46 13.59 13.25
C LEU A 60 -2.10 15.06 12.95
N SER A 61 -3.11 15.92 12.89
CA SER A 61 -2.91 17.36 12.83
C SER A 61 -2.09 17.86 14.03
N ALA A 62 -1.48 19.03 13.92
CA ALA A 62 -0.65 19.59 15.00
C ALA A 62 -1.43 19.78 16.33
N ASP A 63 -2.74 20.02 16.24
CA ASP A 63 -3.64 20.09 17.40
C ASP A 63 -4.05 18.71 17.96
N LYS A 64 -3.67 17.61 17.28
CA LYS A 64 -3.98 16.20 17.58
C LYS A 64 -5.48 15.88 17.59
N ARG A 65 -6.29 16.69 16.89
CA ARG A 65 -7.77 16.54 16.87
C ARG A 65 -8.31 16.01 15.55
N ARG A 66 -7.49 15.96 14.49
CA ARG A 66 -7.89 15.56 13.14
C ARG A 66 -6.86 14.61 12.55
N LEU A 67 -7.33 13.77 11.62
CA LEU A 67 -6.48 12.92 10.80
C LEU A 67 -6.44 13.48 9.38
N GLU A 68 -5.22 13.64 8.88
CA GLU A 68 -4.92 14.15 7.54
C GLU A 68 -4.34 13.01 6.70
N ALA A 69 -4.85 12.84 5.47
CA ALA A 69 -4.29 11.86 4.54
C ALA A 69 -2.90 12.32 4.08
N VAL A 70 -1.90 11.44 4.20
CA VAL A 70 -0.50 11.75 3.85
C VAL A 70 -0.10 11.07 2.55
N GLY A 71 -0.44 9.81 2.40
CA GLY A 71 0.03 9.01 1.28
C GLY A 71 -0.53 7.59 1.26
N ILE A 72 -0.22 6.88 0.19
CA ILE A 72 -0.71 5.53 -0.08
C ILE A 72 0.48 4.65 -0.49
N LEU A 73 0.63 3.50 0.15
CA LEU A 73 1.60 2.47 -0.19
C LEU A 73 0.96 1.43 -1.10
N GLY A 74 1.66 1.02 -2.16
CA GLY A 74 1.17 0.03 -3.13
C GLY A 74 0.36 0.62 -4.28
N GLN A 75 0.38 1.94 -4.48
CA GLN A 75 -0.09 2.55 -5.71
C GLN A 75 1.03 2.49 -6.76
N ALA A 76 0.74 2.00 -7.96
CA ALA A 76 1.66 2.11 -9.08
C ALA A 76 1.82 3.59 -9.42
N PHE A 77 3.06 4.08 -9.51
CA PHE A 77 3.30 5.40 -10.08
C PHE A 77 2.97 5.32 -11.58
N PRO A 78 2.13 6.21 -12.13
CA PRO A 78 1.90 6.25 -13.57
C PRO A 78 3.24 6.53 -14.24
N SER A 79 3.74 5.56 -15.01
CA SER A 79 4.94 5.70 -15.81
C SER A 79 4.66 6.63 -17.01
N SER A 80 4.53 7.93 -16.78
CA SER A 80 4.56 8.90 -17.87
C SER A 80 6.02 9.25 -18.18
N SER A 81 6.70 8.42 -18.96
CA SER A 81 7.77 8.86 -19.86
C SER A 81 7.97 7.83 -20.99
N PRO A 82 7.95 8.23 -22.27
CA PRO A 82 8.38 7.37 -23.36
C PRO A 82 9.89 7.16 -23.25
N SER A 83 10.32 5.90 -23.22
CA SER A 83 11.71 5.50 -23.08
C SER A 83 12.56 5.96 -24.28
N PRO A 84 13.65 6.73 -24.09
CA PRO A 84 14.77 6.69 -25.02
C PRO A 84 15.73 5.57 -24.61
N SER A 85 16.16 4.81 -25.62
CA SER A 85 17.01 3.62 -25.54
C SER A 85 18.37 3.82 -24.86
N ALA A 86 18.69 2.87 -23.97
CA ALA A 86 19.99 2.26 -23.60
C ALA A 86 21.30 3.09 -23.64
N SER A 87 21.96 3.19 -22.48
CA SER A 87 23.40 2.91 -22.28
C SER A 87 23.74 2.81 -20.77
N GLU A 88 24.83 2.10 -20.48
CA GLU A 88 25.15 1.31 -19.28
C GLU A 88 25.76 2.09 -18.08
N ALA A 89 25.48 1.67 -16.83
CA ALA A 89 26.38 1.62 -15.62
C ALA A 89 25.58 1.22 -14.33
N PRO A 90 26.23 0.77 -13.22
CA PRO A 90 26.02 -0.54 -12.60
C PRO A 90 24.83 -0.66 -11.63
N ALA A 91 24.34 -1.89 -11.50
CA ALA A 91 23.12 -2.28 -10.83
C ALA A 91 23.20 -2.21 -9.29
N ALA A 92 22.42 -1.29 -8.70
CA ALA A 92 21.79 -1.52 -7.41
C ALA A 92 20.48 -2.28 -7.67
N VAL A 93 20.41 -3.52 -7.20
CA VAL A 93 19.28 -4.43 -7.43
C VAL A 93 18.08 -3.96 -6.61
N VAL A 94 17.25 -3.08 -7.17
CA VAL A 94 15.95 -2.67 -6.63
C VAL A 94 14.85 -3.14 -7.58
N ASN A 95 13.88 -3.84 -6.99
CA ASN A 95 12.63 -4.36 -7.55
C ASN A 95 12.73 -5.31 -8.76
N GLY A 96 12.56 -6.60 -8.45
CA GLY A 96 12.41 -7.69 -9.41
C GLY A 96 11.32 -7.40 -10.44
N THR A 97 11.74 -7.06 -11.66
CA THR A 97 10.87 -6.92 -12.81
C THR A 97 10.68 -8.30 -13.44
N GLN A 98 9.60 -9.01 -13.10
CA GLN A 98 9.21 -10.18 -13.89
C GLN A 98 8.52 -9.72 -15.17
N LYS A 99 9.19 -9.92 -16.31
CA LYS A 99 8.58 -9.82 -17.65
C LYS A 99 7.60 -10.98 -17.81
N HIS A 100 6.30 -10.71 -17.85
CA HIS A 100 5.31 -11.71 -18.24
C HIS A 100 4.76 -11.36 -19.62
N ASN A 101 4.93 -12.26 -20.58
CA ASN A 101 4.38 -12.16 -21.93
C ASN A 101 2.84 -12.11 -21.86
N ILE A 102 2.24 -11.05 -22.39
CA ILE A 102 0.80 -10.85 -22.47
C ILE A 102 0.26 -11.58 -23.70
N LYS A 103 -0.69 -12.50 -23.51
CA LYS A 103 -1.72 -12.81 -24.52
C LYS A 103 -2.98 -12.04 -24.12
N GLN A 104 -3.50 -11.23 -25.03
CA GLN A 104 -4.69 -10.38 -24.88
C GLN A 104 -5.97 -11.23 -24.93
N ASP A 105 -6.83 -11.06 -23.93
CA ASP A 105 -8.27 -11.36 -24.03
C ASP A 105 -9.06 -10.10 -23.58
N PRO A 106 -10.24 -9.80 -24.17
CA PRO A 106 -10.95 -8.55 -23.92
C PRO A 106 -11.98 -8.70 -22.78
N ALA A 107 -11.77 -7.98 -21.68
CA ALA A 107 -12.81 -7.62 -20.71
C ALA A 107 -12.36 -6.35 -19.95
N GLU A 108 -12.90 -5.22 -20.38
CA GLU A 108 -12.55 -3.87 -19.94
C GLU A 108 -13.20 -3.57 -18.59
N ASP A 109 -12.43 -3.71 -17.49
CA ASP A 109 -12.54 -3.02 -16.18
C ASP A 109 -11.67 -3.69 -15.09
N GLU A 110 -11.13 -4.89 -15.36
CA GLU A 110 -10.27 -5.68 -14.45
C GLU A 110 -8.76 -5.39 -14.60
N SER A 111 -8.36 -4.53 -15.55
CA SER A 111 -6.98 -4.37 -16.00
C SER A 111 -6.03 -3.67 -15.01
N HIS A 112 -6.56 -2.93 -14.03
CA HIS A 112 -5.73 -2.27 -13.00
C HIS A 112 -5.50 -3.11 -11.73
N ALA A 113 -6.13 -4.29 -11.60
CA ALA A 113 -5.93 -5.17 -10.46
C ALA A 113 -4.59 -5.95 -10.55
N ALA A 114 -4.10 -6.18 -11.78
CA ALA A 114 -2.86 -6.93 -12.01
C ALA A 114 -1.60 -6.20 -11.50
N ASP A 115 -1.57 -4.87 -11.50
CA ASP A 115 -0.36 -4.12 -11.12
C ASP A 115 -0.28 -3.73 -9.65
N LYS A 116 -1.26 -4.11 -8.82
CA LYS A 116 -1.20 -3.82 -7.38
C LYS A 116 -0.30 -4.84 -6.66
N PRO A 117 0.67 -4.39 -5.84
CA PRO A 117 1.57 -5.28 -5.10
C PRO A 117 0.85 -5.99 -3.94
N ILE A 118 -0.13 -5.34 -3.31
CA ILE A 118 -0.93 -5.94 -2.24
C ILE A 118 -2.15 -6.60 -2.87
N ARG A 119 -2.13 -7.93 -2.99
CA ARG A 119 -3.23 -8.71 -3.56
C ARG A 119 -3.95 -9.53 -2.50
N GLY A 120 -4.98 -8.96 -1.89
CA GLY A 120 -5.80 -9.63 -0.87
C GLY A 120 -6.17 -8.71 0.28
N ILE A 121 -6.63 -9.32 1.37
CA ILE A 121 -7.00 -8.63 2.60
C ILE A 121 -5.75 -8.40 3.45
N VAL A 122 -5.48 -7.15 3.82
CA VAL A 122 -4.43 -6.83 4.79
C VAL A 122 -4.91 -7.22 6.19
N ASN A 123 -4.35 -8.29 6.73
CA ASN A 123 -4.72 -8.84 8.04
C ASN A 123 -3.91 -8.23 9.18
N ASP A 124 -2.66 -7.83 8.93
CA ASP A 124 -1.83 -7.16 9.93
C ASP A 124 -0.80 -6.23 9.27
N ILE A 125 -0.36 -5.22 10.03
CA ILE A 125 0.66 -4.26 9.62
C ILE A 125 1.69 -4.16 10.75
N ALA A 126 2.95 -4.46 10.43
CA ALA A 126 4.09 -4.22 11.29
C ALA A 126 4.97 -3.12 10.69
N VAL A 127 5.56 -2.30 11.56
CA VAL A 127 6.42 -1.19 11.15
C VAL A 127 7.66 -1.19 12.04
N PHE A 128 8.83 -1.03 11.42
CA PHE A 128 10.09 -0.89 12.13
C PHE A 128 11.01 0.11 11.44
N GLU A 129 11.84 0.78 12.23
CA GLU A 129 12.87 1.67 11.73
C GLU A 129 14.09 0.85 11.25
N ARG A 130 14.74 1.32 10.18
CA ARG A 130 15.91 0.67 9.59
C ARG A 130 17.15 1.54 9.77
N GLY A 131 18.28 0.91 10.09
CA GLY A 131 19.55 1.58 10.37
C GLY A 131 19.64 2.12 11.79
N ASP A 132 20.82 2.65 12.17
CA ASP A 132 21.00 3.28 13.48
C ASP A 132 20.06 4.49 13.61
N ARG A 133 19.17 4.47 14.61
CA ARG A 133 18.15 5.52 14.86
C ARG A 133 17.31 5.86 13.61
N GLY A 134 17.00 4.85 12.79
CA GLY A 134 16.16 5.00 11.61
C GLY A 134 16.84 5.72 10.44
N ALA A 135 18.19 5.83 10.43
CA ALA A 135 18.94 6.52 9.39
C ALA A 135 18.59 6.03 7.97
N ASP A 136 18.29 4.74 7.80
CA ASP A 136 17.99 4.14 6.51
C ASP A 136 16.51 4.20 6.14
N GLY A 137 15.66 4.75 7.03
CA GLY A 137 14.23 4.92 6.82
C GLY A 137 13.35 3.93 7.59
N LEU A 138 12.18 3.64 7.02
CA LEU A 138 11.11 2.87 7.63
C LEU A 138 10.79 1.64 6.77
N SER A 139 10.63 0.49 7.39
CA SER A 139 10.09 -0.70 6.74
C SER A 139 8.66 -0.97 7.22
N VAL A 140 7.75 -1.17 6.27
CA VAL A 140 6.35 -1.50 6.52
C VAL A 140 6.08 -2.89 5.97
N VAL A 141 5.69 -3.82 6.84
CA VAL A 141 5.35 -5.19 6.49
C VAL A 141 3.85 -5.37 6.62
N CYS A 142 3.22 -5.87 5.56
CA CYS A 142 1.80 -6.17 5.50
C CYS A 142 1.61 -7.68 5.41
N ALA A 143 0.90 -8.27 6.37
CA ALA A 143 0.44 -9.65 6.26
C ALA A 143 -0.85 -9.67 5.42
N VAL A 144 -0.80 -10.36 4.27
CA VAL A 144 -1.89 -10.40 3.29
C VAL A 144 -2.45 -11.81 3.20
N GLY A 145 -3.78 -11.92 3.20
CA GLY A 145 -4.50 -13.18 3.07
C GLY A 145 -5.60 -13.15 2.03
N LYS A 146 -6.03 -14.34 1.62
CA LYS A 146 -7.26 -14.55 0.83
C LYS A 146 -8.54 -14.38 1.65
N GLU A 147 -8.43 -14.27 2.97
CA GLU A 147 -9.55 -14.27 3.91
C GLU A 147 -9.25 -13.39 5.12
N HIS A 148 -10.30 -12.96 5.83
CA HIS A 148 -10.17 -12.22 7.08
C HIS A 148 -9.67 -13.12 8.20
N ARG A 149 -9.00 -12.52 9.20
CA ARG A 149 -8.43 -13.24 10.36
C ARG A 149 -9.43 -14.09 11.14
N LEU A 150 -10.68 -13.64 11.25
CA LEU A 150 -11.69 -14.23 12.14
C LEU A 150 -12.75 -15.03 11.39
N GLY A 151 -12.66 -15.17 10.07
CA GLY A 151 -13.64 -15.92 9.31
C GLY A 151 -13.60 -15.70 7.81
N ARG A 152 -14.32 -16.57 7.11
CA ARG A 152 -14.47 -16.54 5.65
C ARG A 152 -15.76 -15.80 5.30
N TRP A 153 -15.73 -14.48 5.39
CA TRP A 153 -16.91 -13.63 5.12
C TRP A 153 -16.95 -13.06 3.71
N GLN A 154 -15.87 -13.24 2.94
CA GLN A 154 -15.77 -12.83 1.54
C GLN A 154 -15.06 -13.93 0.75
N HIS A 155 -15.76 -14.53 -0.22
CA HIS A 155 -15.20 -15.58 -1.08
C HIS A 155 -14.49 -15.02 -2.32
N LYS A 156 -14.86 -13.81 -2.74
CA LYS A 156 -14.20 -13.05 -3.80
C LYS A 156 -13.77 -11.74 -3.19
N ILE A 157 -12.51 -11.35 -3.40
CA ILE A 157 -11.96 -10.10 -2.88
C ILE A 157 -11.87 -9.12 -4.04
N PRO A 158 -12.78 -8.16 -4.21
CA PRO A 158 -12.68 -7.16 -5.26
C PRO A 158 -11.54 -6.17 -4.97
N PRO A 159 -10.70 -5.76 -5.92
CA PRO A 159 -10.80 -5.98 -7.36
C PRO A 159 -10.05 -7.24 -7.83
N PHE A 160 -9.58 -8.10 -6.92
CA PHE A 160 -8.72 -9.23 -7.24
C PHE A 160 -9.47 -10.51 -7.63
N GLY A 161 -10.77 -10.60 -7.37
CA GLY A 161 -11.55 -11.82 -7.59
C GLY A 161 -10.93 -13.02 -6.85
N GLY A 162 -10.50 -14.03 -7.60
CA GLY A 162 -9.76 -15.20 -7.10
C GLY A 162 -8.23 -15.03 -7.06
N GLY A 163 -7.71 -13.89 -7.51
CA GLY A 163 -6.28 -13.57 -7.63
C GLY A 163 -5.62 -13.06 -6.34
N ALA A 164 -6.34 -13.05 -5.21
CA ALA A 164 -5.75 -12.78 -3.90
C ALA A 164 -4.70 -13.83 -3.52
N ARG A 165 -3.69 -13.45 -2.75
CA ARG A 165 -2.56 -14.31 -2.37
C ARG A 165 -2.36 -14.28 -0.86
N ASN A 166 -1.93 -15.41 -0.30
CA ASN A 166 -1.44 -15.47 1.07
C ASN A 166 0.05 -15.14 1.06
N GLY A 167 0.50 -14.23 1.90
CA GLY A 167 1.92 -13.88 2.00
C GLY A 167 2.17 -12.57 2.75
N GLY A 168 3.43 -12.15 2.76
CA GLY A 168 3.84 -10.84 3.25
C GLY A 168 4.21 -9.92 2.10
N VAL A 169 3.88 -8.63 2.22
CA VAL A 169 4.38 -7.56 1.34
C VAL A 169 5.21 -6.61 2.19
N VAL A 170 6.41 -6.28 1.73
CA VAL A 170 7.33 -5.37 2.44
C VAL A 170 7.53 -4.13 1.58
N PHE A 171 7.31 -2.96 2.18
CA PHE A 171 7.64 -1.66 1.60
C PHE A 171 8.79 -1.05 2.38
N GLU A 172 9.80 -0.59 1.66
CA GLU A 172 10.89 0.19 2.23
C GLU A 172 10.70 1.65 1.86
N ILE A 173 10.66 2.51 2.86
CA ILE A 173 10.47 3.95 2.72
C ILE A 173 11.77 4.61 3.15
N PRO A 174 12.62 5.04 2.21
CA PRO A 174 13.88 5.68 2.56
C PRO A 174 13.62 7.01 3.25
N ARG A 175 14.42 7.33 4.26
CA ARG A 175 14.43 8.67 4.84
C ARG A 175 15.08 9.60 3.81
N LEU A 176 14.33 10.58 3.32
CA LEU A 176 14.91 11.63 2.50
C LEU A 176 15.82 12.45 3.41
N LEU A 177 17.13 12.23 3.31
CA LEU A 177 18.11 13.13 3.88
C LEU A 177 17.89 14.48 3.18
N SER A 178 17.54 15.52 3.93
CA SER A 178 17.59 16.87 3.37
C SER A 178 19.01 17.07 2.84
N LYS A 179 19.16 17.71 1.67
CA LYS A 179 20.47 18.09 1.14
C LYS A 179 21.19 18.91 2.21
N LYS A 180 22.06 18.25 2.98
CA LYS A 180 23.15 18.73 3.82
C LYS A 180 22.90 20.11 4.48
N ALA A 181 22.52 20.10 5.75
CA ALA A 181 23.15 21.06 6.67
C ALA A 181 24.61 20.60 6.85
N MET A 182 25.53 21.11 6.01
CA MET A 182 26.95 21.03 6.32
C MET A 182 27.21 21.97 7.50
N THR A 183 27.20 21.44 8.72
CA THR A 183 27.87 22.11 9.84
C THR A 183 29.19 21.39 10.07
N ASN A 184 30.30 22.04 9.72
CA ASN A 184 31.63 21.58 10.07
C ASN A 184 31.77 21.62 11.59
N GLY A 185 31.54 20.49 12.25
CA GLY A 185 31.93 20.29 13.65
C GLY A 185 33.44 20.05 13.71
N VAL A 186 34.22 21.10 13.94
CA VAL A 186 35.63 21.02 14.31
C VAL A 186 35.73 20.24 15.63
N HIS A 187 36.25 19.01 15.61
CA HIS A 187 36.72 18.34 16.82
C HIS A 187 38.05 18.99 17.21
N ASN A 188 38.01 19.87 18.20
CA ASN A 188 39.20 20.36 18.88
C ASN A 188 39.60 19.27 19.90
N ASN A 189 40.60 18.45 19.58
CA ASN A 189 41.25 17.62 20.59
C ASN A 189 42.24 18.52 21.32
N GLY A 190 41.80 19.08 22.45
CA GLY A 190 42.68 19.68 23.44
C GLY A 190 43.47 18.59 24.15
N ASP A 191 44.79 18.70 24.04
CA ASP A 191 45.81 18.51 25.08
C ASP A 191 45.43 17.62 26.28
N GLU A 192 46.02 16.43 26.33
CA GLU A 192 46.35 15.78 27.61
C GLU A 192 47.87 15.80 27.79
N GLU A 193 48.24 16.40 28.92
CA GLU A 193 49.54 16.65 29.51
C GLU A 193 50.10 15.36 30.11
N SER A 194 51.35 15.00 29.78
CA SER A 194 52.32 14.24 30.61
C SER A 194 53.69 14.22 29.94
#